data_AF-A0A950WYD1-F1
#
_entry.id   AF-A0A950WYD1-F1
#
_cell.length_a   1.000
_cell.length_b   1.000
_cell.length_c   1.000
_cell.angle_alpha   90.00
_cell.angle_beta   90.00
_cell.angle_gamma   90.00
#
_symmetry.space_group_name_H-M   'P 1'
#
loop_
_entity.id
_entity.type
_entity.pdbx_description
1 polymer ?
#
loop_
_entity_poly.entity_id
_entity_poly.type
_entity_poly.pdbx_seq_one_letter_code
_entity_poly.pdbx_strand_id
1 'polypeptide(L)'
;MAGLAAGCGRSTGAAGSGTYNVPAALKNYACPADANGVGAARSGPRTGERLQVATTVAPITSIVAEVAGDKADVRGVIPEGTDSHTFEPKPSVAETFSMADVVFVNGLHLAAPTKTLAARNVPK
;
A
#
# COMPACT_ATOMS: atom_id res chain seq x y z
N MET A 1 21.41 36.16 -36.07
CA MET A 1 20.16 35.52 -35.60
C MET A 1 20.57 34.56 -34.48
N ALA A 2 20.55 35.04 -33.24
CA ALA A 2 20.94 34.29 -32.06
C ALA A 2 19.73 33.48 -31.56
N GLY A 3 19.94 32.20 -31.29
CA GLY A 3 18.95 31.31 -30.66
C GLY A 3 19.63 30.55 -29.52
N LEU A 4 19.47 31.10 -28.32
CA LEU A 4 19.98 30.63 -27.04
C LEU A 4 19.26 29.33 -26.62
N ALA A 5 19.97 28.20 -26.51
CA ALA A 5 19.42 27.00 -25.89
C ALA A 5 19.43 27.18 -24.36
N ALA A 6 18.24 27.32 -23.78
CA ALA A 6 18.03 27.39 -22.35
C ALA A 6 18.34 26.03 -21.71
N GLY A 7 19.47 25.94 -21.01
CA GLY A 7 19.71 24.89 -20.04
C GLY A 7 18.77 25.06 -18.84
N CYS A 8 18.05 24.01 -18.49
CA CYS A 8 17.45 23.90 -17.16
C CYS A 8 18.32 22.94 -16.35
N GLY A 9 19.25 23.52 -15.60
CA GLY A 9 20.02 22.80 -14.61
C GLY A 9 19.09 22.16 -13.57
N ARG A 10 19.45 20.96 -13.12
CA ARG A 10 19.00 20.48 -11.82
C ARG A 10 20.25 20.21 -11.00
N SER A 11 20.41 21.07 -10.01
CA SER A 11 21.37 21.05 -8.93
C SER A 11 21.87 19.65 -8.58
N THR A 12 23.18 19.46 -8.60
CA THR A 12 23.86 18.53 -7.72
C THR A 12 23.51 18.92 -6.28
N GLY A 13 22.43 18.35 -5.74
CA GLY A 13 22.17 18.36 -4.32
C GLY A 13 23.23 17.51 -3.66
N ALA A 14 24.09 18.14 -2.86
CA ALA A 14 25.14 17.50 -2.10
C ALA A 14 24.58 16.27 -1.35
N ALA A 15 25.14 15.09 -1.64
CA ALA A 15 25.09 14.00 -0.68
C ALA A 15 25.82 14.50 0.57
N GLY A 16 25.05 14.92 1.57
CA GLY A 16 25.60 15.31 2.86
C GLY A 16 26.45 14.16 3.37
N SER A 17 27.73 14.42 3.60
CA SER A 17 28.71 13.52 4.21
C SER A 17 28.41 13.31 5.69
N GLY A 18 27.17 12.91 6.01
CA GLY A 18 26.82 12.42 7.32
C GLY A 18 27.36 11.01 7.44
N THR A 19 28.33 10.81 8.33
CA THR A 19 28.76 9.46 8.73
C THR A 19 27.66 8.84 9.59
N TYR A 20 26.56 8.43 8.96
CA TYR A 20 25.52 7.68 9.64
C TYR A 20 26.03 6.25 9.81
N ASN A 21 26.02 5.78 11.06
CA ASN A 21 26.44 4.43 11.39
C ASN A 21 25.37 3.46 10.87
N VAL A 22 25.52 3.01 9.63
CA VAL A 22 24.62 2.02 9.03
C VAL A 22 24.87 0.67 9.72
N PRO A 23 23.86 0.07 10.39
CA PRO A 23 24.00 -1.28 10.93
C PRO A 23 24.44 -2.23 9.81
N ALA A 24 25.27 -3.23 10.15
CA ALA A 24 25.94 -4.12 9.19
C ALA A 24 24.99 -4.79 8.17
N ALA A 25 23.68 -4.87 8.48
CA ALA A 25 22.63 -5.38 7.61
C ALA A 25 22.28 -4.47 6.40
N LEU A 26 22.70 -3.20 6.39
CA LEU A 26 22.35 -2.23 5.34
C LEU A 26 23.43 -2.05 4.26
N LYS A 27 24.56 -2.77 4.33
CA LYS A 27 25.65 -2.67 3.34
C LYS A 27 25.30 -3.22 1.95
N ASN A 28 24.22 -3.98 1.83
CA ASN A 28 23.85 -4.67 0.58
C ASN A 28 22.74 -3.95 -0.21
N TYR A 29 22.23 -2.81 0.26
CA TYR A 29 21.27 -2.01 -0.50
C TYR A 29 22.00 -1.03 -1.42
N ALA A 30 22.64 -1.57 -2.46
CA ALA A 30 23.03 -0.79 -3.63
C ALA A 30 21.89 -0.90 -4.66
N CYS A 31 21.39 0.24 -5.14
CA CYS A 31 20.49 0.25 -6.30
C CYS A 31 21.30 -0.14 -7.55
N PRO A 32 20.87 -1.14 -8.35
CA PRO A 32 21.46 -1.35 -9.66
C PRO A 32 21.08 -0.18 -10.56
N ALA A 33 22.08 0.54 -11.05
CA ALA A 33 21.92 1.68 -11.93
C ALA A 33 22.11 1.23 -13.38
N ASP A 34 21.19 0.41 -13.88
CA ASP A 34 21.21 -0.03 -15.28
C ASP A 34 19.89 -0.71 -15.64
N ALA A 35 19.09 0.02 -16.42
CA ALA A 35 17.84 -0.45 -16.97
C ALA A 35 18.10 -1.49 -18.08
N ASN A 36 17.67 -2.73 -17.86
CA ASN A 36 17.07 -3.60 -18.88
C ASN A 36 16.56 -4.91 -18.26
N GLY A 37 15.23 -5.04 -18.16
CA GLY A 37 14.55 -6.34 -18.17
C GLY A 37 14.11 -6.95 -16.83
N VAL A 38 12.79 -7.24 -16.80
CA VAL A 38 12.09 -8.37 -16.16
C VAL A 38 11.83 -8.32 -14.64
N GLY A 39 10.54 -8.33 -14.30
CA GLY A 39 10.03 -8.85 -13.03
C GLY A 39 9.59 -7.79 -12.04
N ALA A 40 8.29 -7.50 -12.00
CA ALA A 40 7.66 -6.68 -10.97
C ALA A 40 7.73 -7.39 -9.61
N ALA A 41 8.87 -7.30 -8.93
CA ALA A 41 8.95 -7.53 -7.50
C ALA A 41 8.22 -6.37 -6.83
N ARG A 42 7.00 -6.62 -6.31
CA ARG A 42 6.32 -5.65 -5.45
C ARG A 42 7.16 -5.49 -4.19
N SER A 43 8.01 -4.47 -4.23
CA SER A 43 8.72 -3.98 -3.06
C SER A 43 7.69 -3.58 -2.02
N GLY A 44 7.97 -3.86 -0.74
CA GLY A 44 7.23 -3.25 0.37
C GLY A 44 7.17 -1.73 0.23
N PRO A 45 6.39 -1.04 1.08
CA PRO A 45 6.01 0.36 0.87
C PRO A 45 7.20 1.19 0.40
N ARG A 46 7.14 1.64 -0.87
CA ARG A 46 8.16 2.55 -1.39
C ARG A 46 8.13 3.78 -0.50
N THR A 47 9.28 4.27 -0.09
CA THR A 47 9.38 5.45 0.80
C THR A 47 8.51 6.59 0.24
N GLY A 48 7.39 6.88 0.92
CA GLY A 48 6.38 7.87 0.48
C GLY A 48 5.00 7.31 0.10
N GLU A 49 4.82 6.00 -0.03
CA GLU A 49 3.52 5.38 -0.30
C GLU A 49 2.84 4.95 1.01
N ARG A 50 1.58 5.38 1.21
CA ARG A 50 0.78 4.98 2.37
C ARG A 50 0.34 3.52 2.23
N LEU A 51 0.36 2.81 3.35
CA LEU A 51 -0.08 1.42 3.43
C LEU A 51 -1.55 1.32 2.99
N GLN A 52 -1.86 0.38 2.08
CA GLN A 52 -3.23 0.15 1.63
C GLN A 52 -3.88 -0.88 2.54
N VAL A 53 -4.89 -0.47 3.30
CA VAL A 53 -5.55 -1.33 4.30
C VAL A 53 -7.00 -1.53 3.94
N ALA A 54 -7.41 -2.78 3.71
CA ALA A 54 -8.81 -3.12 3.52
C ALA A 54 -9.43 -3.68 4.81
N THR A 55 -10.69 -3.36 5.07
CA THR A 55 -11.42 -3.85 6.23
C THR A 55 -12.80 -4.33 5.81
N THR A 56 -13.37 -5.26 6.58
CA THR A 56 -14.66 -5.89 6.25
C THR A 56 -15.85 -5.08 6.72
N VAL A 57 -16.04 -4.94 8.03
CA VAL A 57 -17.21 -4.25 8.62
C VAL A 57 -16.86 -2.84 9.10
N ALA A 58 -17.86 -1.97 9.10
CA ALA A 58 -17.75 -0.58 9.54
C ALA A 58 -17.09 -0.39 10.92
N PRO A 59 -17.47 -1.10 12.00
CA PRO A 59 -16.82 -0.93 13.30
C PRO A 59 -15.30 -1.18 13.29
N ILE A 60 -14.86 -2.19 12.53
CA ILE A 60 -13.42 -2.47 12.34
C ILE A 60 -12.78 -1.38 11.50
N THR A 61 -13.47 -0.90 10.47
CA THR A 61 -13.00 0.21 9.61
C THR A 61 -12.66 1.43 10.46
N SER A 62 -13.57 1.84 11.35
CA SER A 62 -13.40 3.01 12.20
C SER A 62 -12.27 2.86 13.20
N ILE A 63 -12.14 1.69 13.86
CA ILE A 63 -11.02 1.41 14.78
C ILE A 63 -9.69 1.47 14.03
N VAL A 64 -9.61 0.83 12.86
CA VAL A 64 -8.37 0.78 12.09
C VAL A 64 -8.00 2.16 11.54
N ALA A 65 -8.97 2.95 11.08
CA ALA A 65 -8.75 4.31 10.61
C ALA A 65 -8.21 5.22 11.73
N GLU A 66 -8.79 5.15 12.93
CA GLU A 66 -8.34 5.94 14.09
C GLU A 66 -6.91 5.56 14.51
N VAL A 67 -6.59 4.26 14.52
CA VAL A 67 -5.25 3.78 14.88
C VAL A 67 -4.21 4.09 13.81
N ALA A 68 -4.59 3.99 12.53
CA ALA A 68 -3.68 4.22 11.41
C ALA A 68 -3.32 5.70 11.24
N GLY A 69 -4.29 6.61 11.45
CA GLY A 69 -4.13 8.03 11.16
C GLY A 69 -3.61 8.26 9.74
N ASP A 70 -2.65 9.16 9.58
CA ASP A 70 -2.10 9.52 8.26
C ASP A 70 -1.12 8.51 7.65
N LYS A 71 -0.89 7.37 8.32
CA LYS A 71 0.13 6.37 7.92
C LYS A 71 -0.40 5.34 6.93
N ALA A 72 -1.72 5.21 6.79
CA ALA A 72 -2.35 4.24 5.90
C ALA A 72 -3.62 4.80 5.26
N ASP A 73 -3.91 4.35 4.05
CA ASP A 73 -5.22 4.56 3.43
C ASP A 73 -6.11 3.37 3.81
N VAL A 74 -7.10 3.61 4.66
CA VAL A 74 -8.03 2.59 5.17
C VAL A 74 -9.33 2.61 4.39
N ARG A 75 -9.72 1.46 3.83
CA ARG A 75 -10.95 1.28 3.05
C ARG A 75 -11.82 0.16 3.60
N GLY A 76 -13.04 0.49 4.02
CA GLY A 76 -14.09 -0.47 4.36
C GLY A 76 -14.83 -0.96 3.11
N VAL A 77 -15.08 -2.27 3.00
CA VAL A 77 -15.80 -2.86 1.85
C VAL A 77 -17.30 -3.02 2.08
N ILE A 78 -17.73 -3.17 3.34
CA ILE A 78 -19.15 -3.15 3.73
C ILE A 78 -19.48 -1.73 4.20
N PRO A 79 -20.44 -1.03 3.55
CA PRO A 79 -20.81 0.33 3.93
C PRO A 79 -21.46 0.42 5.31
N GLU A 80 -21.39 1.60 5.90
CA GLU A 80 -22.13 1.94 7.12
C GLU A 80 -23.63 1.66 6.98
N GLY A 81 -24.26 1.20 8.07
CA GLY A 81 -25.68 0.88 8.10
C GLY A 81 -26.10 -0.36 7.29
N THR A 82 -25.16 -1.09 6.69
CA THR A 82 -25.43 -2.34 5.94
C THR A 82 -25.29 -3.56 6.86
N ASP A 83 -26.24 -4.48 6.80
CA ASP A 83 -26.14 -5.77 7.51
C ASP A 83 -25.06 -6.66 6.87
N SER A 84 -24.00 -6.96 7.63
CA SER A 84 -22.88 -7.77 7.17
C SER A 84 -23.20 -9.26 7.01
N HIS A 85 -24.28 -9.75 7.64
CA HIS A 85 -24.69 -11.16 7.56
C HIS A 85 -25.32 -11.50 6.22
N THR A 86 -25.96 -10.52 5.58
CA THR A 86 -26.64 -10.67 4.29
C THR A 86 -25.93 -9.93 3.16
N PHE A 87 -24.78 -9.31 3.43
CA PHE A 87 -24.05 -8.55 2.43
C PHE A 87 -23.39 -9.47 1.39
N GLU A 88 -23.72 -9.23 0.12
CA GLU A 88 -23.09 -9.90 -1.02
C GLU A 88 -22.05 -8.96 -1.67
N PRO A 89 -20.75 -9.29 -1.60
CA PRO A 89 -19.72 -8.42 -2.14
C PRO A 89 -19.74 -8.38 -3.67
N LYS A 90 -19.69 -7.18 -4.24
CA LYS A 90 -19.55 -6.98 -5.69
C LYS A 90 -18.18 -7.48 -6.18
N PRO A 91 -18.05 -7.87 -7.46
CA PRO A 91 -16.76 -8.27 -8.03
C PRO A 91 -15.65 -7.22 -7.86
N SER A 92 -15.98 -5.93 -7.87
CA SER A 92 -15.02 -4.84 -7.63
C SER A 92 -14.36 -4.86 -6.25
N VAL A 93 -14.97 -5.53 -5.27
CA VAL A 93 -14.38 -5.70 -3.93
C VAL A 93 -13.16 -6.63 -3.99
N ALA A 94 -13.14 -7.58 -4.93
CA ALA A 94 -11.99 -8.47 -5.13
C ALA A 94 -10.72 -7.68 -5.51
N GLU A 95 -10.86 -6.67 -6.37
CA GLU A 95 -9.77 -5.76 -6.75
C GLU A 95 -9.24 -4.99 -5.54
N THR A 96 -10.13 -4.53 -4.65
CA THR A 96 -9.73 -3.84 -3.41
C THR A 96 -8.87 -4.75 -2.54
N PHE A 97 -9.20 -6.04 -2.41
CA PHE A 97 -8.39 -6.99 -1.67
C PHE A 97 -7.07 -7.36 -2.37
N SER A 98 -7.04 -7.36 -3.70
CA SER A 98 -5.84 -7.62 -4.50
C SER A 98 -4.80 -6.50 -4.44
N MET A 99 -5.23 -5.28 -4.11
CA MET A 99 -4.36 -4.11 -3.97
C MET A 99 -3.98 -3.82 -2.52
N ALA A 100 -4.64 -4.46 -1.55
CA ALA A 100 -4.38 -4.22 -0.14
C ALA A 100 -3.08 -4.90 0.31
N ASP A 101 -2.30 -4.17 1.11
CA ASP A 101 -1.13 -4.70 1.82
C ASP A 101 -1.57 -5.47 3.06
N VAL A 102 -2.66 -5.03 3.71
CA VAL A 102 -3.22 -5.65 4.92
C VAL A 102 -4.74 -5.71 4.82
N VAL A 103 -5.33 -6.84 5.23
CA VAL A 103 -6.78 -7.02 5.28
C VAL A 103 -7.25 -7.41 6.68
N PHE A 104 -8.16 -6.62 7.26
CA PHE A 104 -8.82 -6.93 8.53
C PHE A 104 -10.22 -7.52 8.32
N VAL A 105 -10.41 -8.75 8.78
CA VAL A 105 -11.67 -9.50 8.63
C VAL A 105 -12.35 -9.68 9.97
N ASN A 106 -13.65 -9.36 10.05
CA ASN A 106 -14.47 -9.70 11.20
C ASN A 106 -14.62 -11.23 11.26
N GLY A 107 -14.04 -11.84 12.29
CA GLY A 107 -14.02 -13.28 12.50
C GLY A 107 -15.41 -13.84 12.85
N LEU A 108 -15.42 -15.00 13.53
CA LEU A 108 -16.65 -15.57 14.12
C LEU A 108 -17.84 -15.75 13.13
N HIS A 109 -17.55 -15.91 11.84
CA HIS A 109 -18.54 -16.06 10.77
C HIS A 109 -19.48 -14.85 10.55
N LEU A 110 -19.09 -13.64 10.99
CA LEU A 110 -19.93 -12.44 10.92
C LEU A 110 -19.93 -11.74 9.54
N ALA A 111 -19.02 -12.12 8.66
CA ALA A 111 -18.88 -11.58 7.30
C ALA A 111 -18.40 -12.68 6.32
N ALA A 112 -19.06 -13.84 6.32
CA ALA A 112 -18.56 -15.06 5.67
C ALA A 112 -18.35 -14.96 4.14
N PRO A 113 -19.27 -14.39 3.34
CA PRO A 113 -19.07 -14.23 1.89
C PRO A 113 -17.86 -13.33 1.59
N THR A 114 -17.79 -12.19 2.27
CA THR A 114 -16.70 -11.21 2.15
C THR A 114 -15.36 -11.79 2.57
N LYS A 115 -15.30 -12.57 3.66
CA LYS A 115 -14.09 -13.27 4.10
C LYS A 115 -13.58 -14.23 3.02
N THR A 116 -14.48 -14.98 2.40
CA THR A 116 -14.13 -15.94 1.34
C THR A 116 -13.58 -15.21 0.12
N LEU A 117 -14.17 -14.07 -0.24
CA LEU A 117 -13.67 -13.23 -1.32
C LEU A 117 -12.28 -12.66 -1.00
N ALA A 118 -12.07 -12.16 0.22
CA ALA A 118 -10.76 -11.67 0.65
C ALA A 118 -9.69 -12.75 0.54
N ALA A 119 -9.91 -13.92 1.15
CA ALA A 119 -8.93 -15.01 1.18
C ALA A 119 -8.47 -15.50 -0.22
N ARG A 120 -9.27 -15.27 -1.26
CA ARG A 120 -8.93 -15.63 -2.65
C ARG A 120 -8.10 -14.57 -3.38
N ASN A 121 -8.13 -13.32 -2.92
CA ASN A 121 -7.58 -12.18 -3.64
C ASN A 121 -6.43 -11.48 -2.92
N VAL A 122 -6.23 -11.71 -1.61
CA VAL A 122 -5.06 -11.14 -0.90
C VAL A 122 -3.75 -11.66 -1.50
N PRO A 123 -2.76 -10.80 -1.76
CA PRO A 123 -1.42 -11.21 -2.19
C PRO A 123 -0.77 -12.18 -1.18
N LYS A 124 -0.11 -13.23 -1.67
CA LYS A 124 0.62 -14.21 -0.85
C LYS A 124 2.11 -13.90 -0.77
#